data_AF-A0A925VRA6-F1
#
_entry.id   AF-A0A925VRA6-F1
#
_cell.length_a   1.000
_cell.length_b   1.000
_cell.length_c   1.000
_cell.angle_alpha   90.00
_cell.angle_beta   90.00
_cell.angle_gamma   90.00
#
_symmetry.space_group_name_H-M   'P 1'
#
loop_
_entity.id
_entity.type
_entity.pdbx_description
1 polymer ?
#
loop_
_entity_poly.entity_id
_entity_poly.type
_entity_poly.pdbx_seq_one_letter_code
_entity_poly.pdbx_strand_id
1 'polypeptide(L)'
;MDYSLIKQLVSLAEEFQKERAPASAEAELAGFSAWLQARTGAPMQRPGTVEREPRHPLETDESIIGKLITFVYRYLRTYCRLALLDTPLISYDDFVYLAITYGNGPLSKTETIARGIHEKPTGTEIIKRLLKAGLIQEQPHTTDRRSKVLTITDYGRGVFFQLFANMSQVASMTAGNLNAEERTQLVYLLSKLDAFHFSIFTAARPATLEEMRQKYFPQVQSWTPPAGAGGPGAGGPPPGVGGAPASRK
;
A
#
# COMPACT_ATOMS: atom_id res chain seq x y z
N MET A 1 -24.02 34.98 -23.84
CA MET A 1 -23.43 34.04 -22.87
C MET A 1 -24.53 33.12 -22.38
N ASP A 2 -24.28 31.82 -22.31
CA ASP A 2 -25.26 30.85 -21.79
C ASP A 2 -25.14 30.78 -20.26
N TYR A 3 -26.23 31.11 -19.57
CA TYR A 3 -26.33 31.10 -18.11
C TYR A 3 -27.23 29.97 -17.59
N SER A 4 -27.56 28.99 -18.43
CA SER A 4 -28.45 27.88 -18.10
C SER A 4 -27.99 27.11 -16.86
N LEU A 5 -26.69 26.79 -16.76
CA LEU A 5 -26.11 26.08 -15.61
C LEU A 5 -26.23 26.89 -14.31
N ILE A 6 -25.95 28.19 -14.36
CA ILE A 6 -26.04 29.06 -13.17
C ILE A 6 -27.50 29.13 -12.69
N LYS A 7 -28.46 29.26 -13.60
CA LYS A 7 -29.88 29.23 -13.25
C LYS A 7 -30.29 27.91 -12.59
N GLN A 8 -29.80 26.78 -13.11
CA GLN A 8 -30.05 25.46 -12.52
C GLN A 8 -29.42 25.35 -11.12
N LEU A 9 -28.17 25.80 -10.93
CA LEU A 9 -27.49 25.76 -9.64
C LEU A 9 -28.21 26.61 -8.58
N VAL A 10 -28.71 27.79 -8.94
CA VAL A 10 -29.50 28.64 -8.03
C VAL A 10 -30.78 27.92 -7.60
N SER A 11 -31.53 27.35 -8.54
CA SER A 11 -32.75 26.59 -8.20
C SER A 11 -32.46 25.38 -7.30
N LEU A 12 -31.38 24.65 -7.56
CA LEU A 12 -30.96 23.51 -6.73
C LEU A 12 -30.53 23.96 -5.33
N ALA A 13 -29.83 25.08 -5.20
CA ALA A 13 -29.42 25.64 -3.91
C ALA A 13 -30.62 26.08 -3.07
N GLU A 14 -31.63 26.71 -3.70
CA GLU A 14 -32.89 27.08 -3.03
C GLU A 14 -33.64 25.85 -2.50
N GLU A 15 -33.66 24.75 -3.25
CA GLU A 15 -34.27 23.50 -2.80
C GLU A 15 -33.51 22.87 -1.63
N PHE A 16 -32.18 22.83 -1.69
CA PHE A 16 -31.34 22.35 -0.59
C PHE A 16 -31.57 23.15 0.71
N GLN A 17 -31.68 24.48 0.62
CA GLN A 17 -31.92 25.36 1.76
C GLN A 17 -33.32 25.18 2.36
N LYS A 18 -34.32 24.73 1.59
CA LYS A 18 -35.66 24.41 2.12
C LYS A 18 -35.69 23.12 2.93
N GLU A 19 -34.79 22.18 2.62
CA GLU A 19 -34.72 20.86 3.26
C GLU A 19 -33.85 20.83 4.54
N ARG A 20 -33.09 21.90 4.82
CA ARG A 20 -32.14 21.95 5.95
C ARG A 20 -32.14 23.29 6.68
N ALA A 21 -31.83 23.23 7.97
CA ALA A 21 -31.59 24.43 8.76
C ALA A 21 -30.27 25.13 8.32
N PRO A 22 -30.18 26.46 8.40
CA PRO A 22 -28.98 27.22 8.05
C PRO A 22 -27.76 26.76 8.85
N ALA A 23 -26.59 26.73 8.20
CA ALA A 23 -25.33 26.33 8.82
C ALA A 23 -24.22 27.37 8.52
N SER A 24 -22.98 27.12 8.94
CA SER A 24 -21.86 27.95 8.49
C SER A 24 -21.67 27.81 6.98
N ALA A 25 -21.18 28.86 6.30
CA ALA A 25 -21.02 28.85 4.84
C ALA A 25 -20.20 27.65 4.31
N GLU A 26 -19.17 27.23 5.05
CA GLU A 26 -18.37 26.04 4.71
C GLU A 26 -19.18 24.73 4.83
N ALA A 27 -20.02 24.62 5.87
CA ALA A 27 -20.90 23.47 6.08
C ALA A 27 -22.07 23.45 5.08
N GLU A 28 -22.55 24.62 4.64
CA GLU A 28 -23.59 24.75 3.62
C GLU A 28 -23.09 24.29 2.25
N LEU A 29 -21.89 24.70 1.83
CA LEU A 29 -21.34 24.30 0.54
C LEU A 29 -21.04 22.80 0.50
N ALA A 30 -20.44 22.26 1.56
CA ALA A 30 -20.19 20.81 1.68
C ALA A 30 -21.50 20.02 1.71
N GLY A 31 -22.50 20.49 2.46
CA GLY A 31 -23.82 19.90 2.53
C GLY A 31 -24.55 19.93 1.17
N PHE A 32 -24.46 21.04 0.45
CA PHE A 32 -25.07 21.21 -0.87
C PHE A 32 -24.45 20.26 -1.90
N SER A 33 -23.12 20.11 -1.90
CA SER A 33 -22.43 19.17 -2.79
C SER A 33 -22.88 17.72 -2.56
N ALA A 34 -22.96 17.27 -1.31
CA ALA A 34 -23.43 15.93 -0.98
C ALA A 34 -24.90 15.70 -1.36
N TRP A 35 -25.77 16.68 -1.10
CA TRP A 35 -27.18 16.65 -1.47
C TRP A 35 -27.38 16.62 -2.98
N LEU A 36 -26.62 17.44 -3.72
CA LEU A 36 -26.69 17.51 -5.17
C LEU A 36 -26.23 16.21 -5.82
N GLN A 37 -25.18 15.57 -5.28
CA GLN A 37 -24.74 14.24 -5.72
C GLN A 37 -25.82 13.17 -5.50
N ALA A 38 -26.50 13.19 -4.35
CA ALA A 38 -27.59 12.26 -4.07
C ALA A 38 -28.79 12.46 -5.02
N ARG A 39 -29.10 13.70 -5.40
CA ARG A 39 -30.27 14.07 -6.21
C ARG A 39 -30.06 13.95 -7.71
N THR A 40 -28.87 14.26 -8.21
CA THR A 40 -28.55 14.19 -9.65
C THR A 40 -28.34 12.75 -10.13
N GLY A 41 -28.23 11.78 -9.20
CA GLY A 41 -27.93 10.40 -9.55
C GLY A 41 -26.59 10.28 -10.27
N ALA A 42 -25.71 11.30 -10.18
CA ALA A 42 -24.33 11.20 -10.60
C ALA A 42 -23.81 9.93 -9.91
N PRO A 43 -23.44 8.89 -10.68
CA PRO A 43 -23.15 7.61 -10.07
C PRO A 43 -21.96 7.86 -9.15
N MET A 44 -22.20 7.84 -7.83
CA MET A 44 -21.15 7.40 -6.92
C MET A 44 -20.64 6.13 -7.56
N GLN A 45 -19.37 6.12 -7.98
CA GLN A 45 -18.74 4.91 -8.46
C GLN A 45 -18.84 3.90 -7.30
N ARG A 46 -19.86 3.04 -7.35
CA ARG A 46 -20.11 2.07 -6.29
C ARG A 46 -19.17 0.91 -6.53
N PRO A 47 -18.51 0.37 -5.48
CA PRO A 47 -17.91 -0.96 -5.54
C PRO A 47 -19.01 -1.94 -6.00
N GLY A 48 -18.98 -2.35 -7.27
CA GLY A 48 -20.08 -3.07 -7.92
C GLY A 48 -20.30 -2.75 -9.40
N THR A 49 -19.90 -1.57 -9.90
CA THR A 49 -20.00 -1.24 -11.34
C THR A 49 -18.89 -1.89 -12.18
N VAL A 50 -17.81 -2.33 -11.52
CA VAL A 50 -16.64 -2.98 -12.13
C VAL A 50 -16.32 -4.23 -11.30
N GLU A 51 -17.11 -5.29 -11.47
CA GLU A 51 -16.87 -6.59 -10.84
C GLU A 51 -16.48 -7.62 -11.90
N ARG A 52 -15.30 -8.24 -11.73
CA ARG A 52 -14.89 -9.40 -12.53
C ARG A 52 -15.69 -10.64 -12.14
N GLU A 53 -15.91 -10.81 -10.84
CA GLU A 53 -16.63 -11.92 -10.22
C GLU A 53 -17.56 -11.37 -9.14
N PRO A 54 -18.71 -12.01 -8.86
CA PRO A 54 -19.64 -11.54 -7.84
C PRO A 54 -18.99 -11.51 -6.46
N ARG A 55 -19.30 -10.45 -5.67
CA ARG A 55 -18.88 -10.36 -4.27
C ARG A 55 -19.40 -11.54 -3.45
N HIS A 56 -18.50 -12.20 -2.72
CA HIS A 56 -18.89 -13.27 -1.80
C HIS A 56 -19.55 -12.67 -0.53
N PRO A 57 -20.58 -13.32 0.06
CA PRO A 57 -21.32 -12.75 1.21
C PRO A 57 -20.48 -12.39 2.44
N LEU A 58 -19.31 -13.02 2.60
CA LEU A 58 -18.37 -12.76 3.70
C LEU A 58 -17.32 -11.69 3.38
N GLU A 59 -17.28 -11.16 2.15
CA GLU A 59 -16.31 -10.13 1.78
C GLU A 59 -16.74 -8.75 2.31
N THR A 60 -15.84 -8.12 3.06
CA THR A 60 -15.95 -6.72 3.46
C THR A 60 -15.18 -5.84 2.49
N ASP A 61 -15.37 -4.52 2.54
CA ASP A 61 -14.61 -3.61 1.69
C ASP A 61 -13.11 -3.68 2.04
N GLU A 62 -12.76 -3.86 3.31
CA GLU A 62 -11.38 -4.05 3.78
C GLU A 62 -10.75 -5.33 3.22
N SER A 63 -11.49 -6.45 3.19
CA SER A 63 -10.96 -7.70 2.64
C SER A 63 -10.80 -7.61 1.12
N ILE A 64 -11.71 -6.91 0.43
CA ILE A 64 -11.60 -6.61 -1.00
C ILE A 64 -10.38 -5.73 -1.28
N ILE A 65 -10.13 -4.68 -0.49
CA ILE A 65 -8.94 -3.83 -0.63
C ILE A 65 -7.67 -4.69 -0.51
N GLY A 66 -7.56 -5.53 0.51
CA GLY A 66 -6.40 -6.42 0.69
C GLY A 66 -6.21 -7.40 -0.48
N LYS A 67 -7.31 -7.97 -0.99
CA LYS A 67 -7.32 -8.85 -2.16
C LYS A 67 -6.84 -8.11 -3.42
N LEU A 68 -7.39 -6.93 -3.70
CA LEU A 68 -7.08 -6.15 -4.89
C LEU A 68 -5.65 -5.62 -4.88
N ILE A 69 -5.14 -5.12 -3.76
CA ILE A 69 -3.72 -4.74 -3.61
C ILE A 69 -2.82 -5.93 -3.96
N THR A 70 -3.15 -7.12 -3.43
CA THR A 70 -2.40 -8.35 -3.72
C THR A 70 -2.44 -8.72 -5.21
N PHE A 71 -3.60 -8.61 -5.85
CA PHE A 71 -3.75 -8.93 -7.28
C PHE A 71 -3.00 -7.95 -8.17
N VAL A 72 -3.14 -6.64 -7.93
CA VAL A 72 -2.43 -5.60 -8.68
C VAL A 72 -0.92 -5.78 -8.56
N TYR A 73 -0.40 -6.05 -7.36
CA TYR A 73 1.02 -6.36 -7.18
C TYR A 73 1.47 -7.61 -7.96
N ARG A 74 0.65 -8.67 -7.99
CA ARG A 74 0.96 -9.87 -8.80
C ARG A 74 0.96 -9.59 -10.30
N TYR A 75 0.03 -8.79 -10.81
CA TYR A 75 0.03 -8.37 -12.21
C TYR A 75 1.27 -7.55 -12.55
N LEU A 76 1.60 -6.55 -11.72
CA LEU A 76 2.84 -5.77 -11.83
C LEU A 76 4.06 -6.67 -11.92
N ARG A 77 4.21 -7.63 -10.99
CA ARG A 77 5.34 -8.58 -10.99
C ARG A 77 5.45 -9.39 -12.28
N THR A 78 4.31 -9.84 -12.83
CA THR A 78 4.28 -10.58 -14.09
C THR A 78 4.80 -9.72 -15.25
N TYR A 79 4.38 -8.46 -15.34
CA TYR A 79 4.84 -7.54 -16.38
C TYR A 79 6.32 -7.18 -16.20
N CYS A 80 6.76 -6.89 -14.97
CA CYS A 80 8.16 -6.63 -14.66
C CYS A 80 9.07 -7.78 -15.08
N ARG A 81 8.64 -9.03 -14.92
CA ARG A 81 9.45 -10.19 -15.32
C ARG A 81 9.82 -10.15 -16.81
N LEU A 82 8.95 -9.62 -17.66
CA LEU A 82 9.22 -9.45 -19.09
C LEU A 82 10.17 -8.27 -19.34
N ALA A 83 10.00 -7.17 -18.61
CA ALA A 83 10.87 -6.01 -18.72
C ALA A 83 12.32 -6.27 -18.25
N LEU A 84 12.50 -7.25 -17.36
CA LEU A 84 13.80 -7.65 -16.80
C LEU A 84 14.54 -8.72 -17.63
N LEU A 85 13.94 -9.22 -18.71
CA LEU A 85 14.63 -10.14 -19.61
C LEU A 85 15.95 -9.54 -20.08
N ASP A 86 16.98 -10.39 -20.15
CA ASP A 86 18.34 -10.01 -20.57
C ASP A 86 19.04 -8.98 -19.65
N THR A 87 18.57 -8.85 -18.40
CA THR A 87 19.23 -8.01 -17.38
C THR A 87 19.73 -8.85 -16.19
N PRO A 88 20.68 -8.34 -15.41
CA PRO A 88 21.14 -9.03 -14.19
C PRO A 88 20.14 -8.99 -13.03
N LEU A 89 19.01 -8.28 -13.16
CA LEU A 89 17.98 -8.17 -12.13
C LEU A 89 16.96 -9.30 -12.27
N ILE A 90 16.50 -9.84 -11.14
CA ILE A 90 15.58 -10.99 -11.14
C ILE A 90 14.17 -10.67 -10.63
N SER A 91 13.98 -9.51 -9.99
CA SER A 91 12.68 -9.10 -9.47
C SER A 91 12.43 -7.60 -9.57
N TYR A 92 11.16 -7.21 -9.44
CA TYR A 92 10.78 -5.81 -9.29
C TYR A 92 11.48 -5.15 -8.09
N ASP A 93 11.63 -5.88 -6.98
CA ASP A 93 12.31 -5.35 -5.79
C ASP A 93 13.80 -5.07 -6.03
N ASP A 94 14.48 -5.86 -6.88
CA ASP A 94 15.86 -5.54 -7.29
C ASP A 94 15.91 -4.19 -8.01
N PHE A 95 14.93 -3.92 -8.88
CA PHE A 95 14.83 -2.66 -9.61
C PHE A 95 14.52 -1.50 -8.65
N VAL A 96 13.60 -1.70 -7.71
CA VAL A 96 13.29 -0.71 -6.66
C VAL A 96 14.53 -0.39 -5.81
N TYR A 97 15.32 -1.38 -5.40
CA TYR A 97 16.54 -1.13 -4.62
C TYR A 97 17.63 -0.43 -5.45
N LEU A 98 17.74 -0.74 -6.73
CA LEU A 98 18.63 -0.01 -7.64
C LEU A 98 18.16 1.44 -7.82
N ALA A 99 16.86 1.68 -7.92
CA ALA A 99 16.26 3.02 -7.98
C ALA A 99 16.48 3.80 -6.67
N ILE A 100 16.32 3.15 -5.51
CA ILE A 100 16.58 3.77 -4.19
C ILE A 100 18.04 4.21 -4.09
N THR A 101 18.99 3.35 -4.48
CA THR A 101 20.43 3.65 -4.42
C THR A 101 20.88 4.66 -5.48
N TYR A 102 20.15 4.79 -6.60
CA TYR A 102 20.39 5.82 -7.61
C TYR A 102 19.82 7.19 -7.20
N GLY A 103 18.56 7.23 -6.78
CA GLY A 103 17.81 8.46 -6.53
C GLY A 103 18.08 9.09 -5.16
N ASN A 104 18.75 8.37 -4.27
CA ASN A 104 19.18 8.88 -2.97
C ASN A 104 20.70 8.80 -2.93
N GLY A 105 21.34 9.76 -2.28
CA GLY A 105 22.80 9.74 -2.08
C GLY A 105 23.27 8.47 -1.34
N PRO A 106 24.55 8.40 -0.95
CA PRO A 106 25.06 7.22 -0.26
C PRO A 106 24.22 6.85 0.98
N LEU A 107 23.64 5.65 1.00
CA LEU A 107 22.78 5.16 2.09
C LEU A 107 23.42 3.98 2.81
N SER A 108 23.25 3.88 4.12
CA SER A 108 23.58 2.62 4.82
C SER A 108 22.67 1.48 4.33
N LYS A 109 23.08 0.23 4.59
CA LYS A 109 22.24 -0.95 4.32
C LYS A 109 20.90 -0.84 5.04
N THR A 110 20.91 -0.42 6.31
CA THR A 110 19.70 -0.30 7.13
C THR A 110 18.73 0.72 6.53
N GLU A 111 19.22 1.89 6.12
CA GLU A 111 18.39 2.91 5.47
C GLU A 111 17.85 2.45 4.12
N THR A 112 18.67 1.75 3.33
CA THR A 112 18.25 1.18 2.04
C THR A 112 17.14 0.15 2.23
N ILE A 113 17.26 -0.72 3.23
CA ILE A 113 16.24 -1.72 3.56
C ILE A 113 14.95 -1.06 4.06
N ALA A 114 15.07 -0.06 4.95
CA ALA A 114 13.92 0.66 5.47
C ALA A 114 13.15 1.40 4.37
N ARG A 115 13.85 2.03 3.42
CA ARG A 115 13.23 2.68 2.24
C ARG A 115 12.58 1.69 1.28
N GLY A 116 13.06 0.44 1.26
CA GLY A 116 12.44 -0.65 0.50
C GLY A 116 11.22 -1.28 1.18
N ILE A 117 10.84 -0.84 2.38
CA ILE A 117 9.71 -1.37 3.17
C ILE A 117 9.82 -2.91 3.33
N HIS A 118 11.03 -3.39 3.58
CA HIS A 118 11.28 -4.82 3.80
C HIS A 118 11.82 -5.10 5.19
N GLU A 119 11.47 -6.29 5.68
CA GLU A 119 12.17 -6.89 6.81
C GLU A 119 13.65 -7.12 6.47
N LYS A 120 14.49 -7.02 7.50
CA LYS A 120 15.96 -7.09 7.36
C LYS A 120 16.46 -8.30 6.56
N PRO A 121 15.96 -9.53 6.74
CA PRO A 121 16.44 -10.68 5.96
C PRO A 121 16.22 -10.51 4.46
N THR A 122 15.00 -10.12 4.05
CA THR A 122 14.63 -9.95 2.64
C THR A 122 15.47 -8.84 1.99
N GLY A 123 15.55 -7.68 2.64
CA GLY A 123 16.33 -6.56 2.13
C GLY A 123 17.83 -6.85 2.05
N THR A 124 18.37 -7.64 2.99
CA THR A 124 19.78 -8.05 2.97
C THR A 124 20.07 -8.96 1.76
N GLU A 125 19.19 -9.91 1.44
CA GLU A 125 19.37 -10.78 0.28
C GLU A 125 19.25 -10.01 -1.05
N ILE A 126 18.37 -9.01 -1.14
CA ILE A 126 18.31 -8.11 -2.32
C ILE A 126 19.63 -7.37 -2.49
N ILE A 127 20.12 -6.70 -1.43
CA ILE A 127 21.39 -5.96 -1.45
C ILE A 127 22.56 -6.89 -1.85
N LYS A 128 22.61 -8.10 -1.29
CA LYS A 128 23.64 -9.09 -1.62
C LYS A 128 23.63 -9.49 -3.09
N ARG A 129 22.45 -9.67 -3.70
CA ARG A 129 22.35 -9.92 -5.15
C ARG A 129 22.85 -8.75 -5.98
N LEU A 130 22.45 -7.53 -5.64
CA LEU A 130 22.87 -6.33 -6.37
C LEU A 130 24.40 -6.10 -6.27
N LEU A 131 24.99 -6.33 -5.09
CA LEU A 131 26.44 -6.30 -4.89
C LEU A 131 27.14 -7.38 -5.72
N LYS A 132 26.64 -8.63 -5.69
CA LYS A 132 27.20 -9.74 -6.47
C LYS A 132 27.12 -9.49 -7.98
N ALA A 133 26.07 -8.82 -8.44
CA ALA A 133 25.89 -8.42 -9.83
C ALA A 133 26.73 -7.18 -10.21
N GLY A 134 27.44 -6.55 -9.27
CA GLY A 134 28.22 -5.33 -9.52
C GLY A 134 27.40 -4.09 -9.82
N LEU A 135 26.09 -4.11 -9.53
CA LEU A 135 25.17 -3.00 -9.80
C LEU A 135 25.28 -1.89 -8.74
N ILE A 136 25.60 -2.29 -7.51
CA ILE A 136 25.90 -1.38 -6.41
C ILE A 136 27.23 -1.78 -5.78
N GLN A 137 27.82 -0.88 -5.00
CA GLN A 137 29.07 -1.09 -4.29
C GLN A 137 28.99 -0.54 -2.87
N GLU A 138 29.83 -1.08 -2.00
CA GLU A 138 30.04 -0.56 -0.65
C GLU A 138 31.23 0.39 -0.63
N GLN A 139 31.05 1.56 -0.02
CA GLN A 139 32.13 2.51 0.25
C GLN A 139 32.14 2.88 1.74
N PRO A 140 33.31 3.23 2.32
CA PRO A 140 33.36 3.83 3.65
C PRO A 140 32.54 5.12 3.68
N HIS A 141 31.79 5.34 4.75
CA HIS A 141 31.10 6.61 4.95
C HIS A 141 32.13 7.74 5.07
N THR A 142 31.81 8.92 4.52
CA THR A 142 32.72 10.07 4.45
C THR A 142 33.15 10.56 5.84
N THR A 143 32.21 10.59 6.78
CA THR A 143 32.43 11.03 8.18
C THR A 143 32.85 9.91 9.14
N ASP A 144 32.43 8.65 8.90
CA ASP A 144 32.73 7.51 9.78
C ASP A 144 33.18 6.31 8.95
N ARG A 145 34.50 6.09 8.86
CA ARG A 145 35.07 4.98 8.09
C ARG A 145 34.73 3.59 8.63
N ARG A 146 34.19 3.49 9.85
CA ARG A 146 33.67 2.22 10.41
C ARG A 146 32.30 1.86 9.83
N SER A 147 31.58 2.86 9.34
CA SER A 147 30.29 2.70 8.68
C SER A 147 30.46 2.57 7.17
N LYS A 148 29.62 1.73 6.54
CA LYS A 148 29.61 1.54 5.08
C LYS A 148 28.29 2.03 4.49
N VAL A 149 28.40 2.67 3.34
CA VAL A 149 27.28 3.14 2.51
C VAL A 149 27.26 2.40 1.18
N LEU A 150 26.06 2.26 0.63
CA LEU A 150 25.78 1.71 -0.68
C LEU A 150 25.69 2.86 -1.67
N THR A 151 26.37 2.71 -2.80
CA THR A 151 26.26 3.60 -3.95
C THR A 151 26.06 2.76 -5.22
N ILE A 152 25.36 3.31 -6.20
CA ILE A 152 25.26 2.70 -7.52
C ILE A 152 26.62 2.76 -8.24
N THR A 153 26.95 1.73 -9.02
CA THR A 153 28.14 1.73 -9.88
C THR A 153 27.81 2.33 -11.25
N ASP A 154 28.82 2.64 -12.07
CA ASP A 154 28.58 3.07 -13.45
C ASP A 154 27.88 1.99 -14.28
N TYR A 155 28.24 0.72 -14.06
CA TYR A 155 27.55 -0.42 -14.66
C TYR A 155 26.08 -0.49 -14.21
N GLY A 156 25.81 -0.38 -12.91
CA GLY A 156 24.46 -0.36 -12.38
C GLY A 156 23.63 0.80 -12.91
N ARG A 157 24.24 1.98 -13.07
CA ARG A 157 23.60 3.15 -13.69
C ARG A 157 23.23 2.87 -15.15
N GLY A 158 24.12 2.24 -15.92
CA GLY A 158 23.84 1.82 -17.29
C GLY A 158 22.64 0.87 -17.37
N VAL A 159 22.62 -0.16 -16.52
CA VAL A 159 21.50 -1.13 -16.43
C VAL A 159 20.20 -0.43 -16.00
N PHE A 160 20.26 0.49 -15.04
CA PHE A 160 19.09 1.25 -14.57
C PHE A 160 18.45 2.05 -15.71
N PHE A 161 19.24 2.79 -16.48
CA PHE A 161 18.72 3.58 -17.61
C PHE A 161 18.26 2.73 -18.78
N GLN A 162 18.92 1.60 -19.05
CA GLN A 162 18.44 0.63 -20.03
C GLN A 162 17.04 0.12 -19.67
N LEU A 163 16.80 -0.17 -18.39
CA LEU A 163 15.50 -0.65 -17.89
C LEU A 163 14.44 0.45 -17.76
N PHE A 164 14.85 1.72 -17.65
CA PHE A 164 13.95 2.82 -17.31
C PHE A 164 12.77 2.94 -18.29
N ALA A 165 13.02 2.78 -19.60
CA ALA A 165 11.97 2.84 -20.61
C ALA A 165 10.96 1.69 -20.44
N ASN A 166 11.42 0.46 -20.28
CA ASN A 166 10.56 -0.71 -20.09
C ASN A 166 9.79 -0.63 -18.76
N MET A 167 10.42 -0.18 -17.69
CA MET A 167 9.75 -0.01 -16.39
C MET A 167 8.71 1.11 -16.40
N SER A 168 8.95 2.18 -17.18
CA SER A 168 7.95 3.23 -17.41
C SER A 168 6.72 2.68 -18.14
N GLN A 169 6.92 1.79 -19.13
CA GLN A 169 5.81 1.09 -19.79
C GLN A 169 5.06 0.17 -18.82
N VAL A 170 5.77 -0.61 -18.00
CA VAL A 170 5.16 -1.47 -16.99
C VAL A 170 4.34 -0.66 -15.98
N ALA A 171 4.83 0.50 -15.54
CA ALA A 171 4.08 1.40 -14.66
C ALA A 171 2.78 1.87 -15.32
N SER A 172 2.82 2.26 -16.60
CA SER A 172 1.62 2.64 -17.35
C SER A 172 0.65 1.47 -17.53
N MET A 173 1.14 0.27 -17.83
CA MET A 173 0.31 -0.93 -17.97
C MET A 173 -0.36 -1.32 -16.64
N THR A 174 0.30 -1.07 -15.52
CA THR A 174 -0.23 -1.35 -14.18
C THR A 174 -1.39 -0.42 -13.83
N ALA A 175 -1.33 0.84 -14.26
CA ALA A 175 -2.45 1.78 -14.13
C ALA A 175 -3.64 1.43 -15.05
N GLY A 176 -3.39 0.66 -16.12
CA GLY A 176 -4.43 0.07 -16.95
C GLY A 176 -5.39 1.10 -17.55
N ASN A 177 -6.68 0.91 -17.30
CA ASN A 177 -7.78 1.70 -17.87
C ASN A 177 -8.20 2.90 -17.01
N LEU A 178 -7.47 3.22 -15.93
CA LEU A 178 -7.77 4.39 -15.10
C LEU A 178 -7.55 5.69 -15.88
N ASN A 179 -8.52 6.60 -15.83
CA ASN A 179 -8.38 7.94 -16.39
C ASN A 179 -7.46 8.83 -15.51
N ALA A 180 -7.19 10.07 -15.93
CA ALA A 180 -6.25 10.94 -15.23
C ALA A 180 -6.69 11.29 -13.79
N GLU A 181 -7.98 11.53 -13.56
CA GLU A 181 -8.53 11.85 -12.24
C GLU A 181 -8.51 10.60 -11.33
N GLU A 182 -8.90 9.45 -11.86
CA GLU A 182 -8.89 8.17 -11.14
C GLU A 182 -7.47 7.76 -10.73
N ARG A 183 -6.47 7.96 -11.60
CA ARG A 183 -5.06 7.72 -11.27
C ARG A 183 -4.62 8.62 -10.11
N THR A 184 -4.90 9.91 -10.18
CA THR A 184 -4.56 10.87 -9.11
C THR A 184 -5.26 10.49 -7.80
N GLN A 185 -6.53 10.12 -7.86
CA GLN A 185 -7.29 9.67 -6.69
C GLN A 185 -6.71 8.39 -6.08
N LEU A 186 -6.36 7.40 -6.91
CA LEU A 186 -5.75 6.16 -6.43
C LEU A 186 -4.38 6.42 -5.80
N VAL A 187 -3.55 7.28 -6.41
CA VAL A 187 -2.27 7.71 -5.83
C VAL A 187 -2.50 8.35 -4.46
N TYR A 188 -3.45 9.27 -4.33
CA TYR A 188 -3.78 9.89 -3.05
C TYR A 188 -4.18 8.85 -1.99
N LEU A 189 -5.06 7.90 -2.34
CA LEU A 189 -5.53 6.85 -1.41
C LEU A 189 -4.40 5.92 -1.00
N LEU A 190 -3.55 5.48 -1.94
CA LEU A 190 -2.39 4.63 -1.65
C LEU A 190 -1.35 5.37 -0.81
N SER A 191 -1.08 6.65 -1.09
CA SER A 191 -0.18 7.46 -0.26
C SER A 191 -0.72 7.68 1.15
N LYS A 192 -2.04 7.81 1.32
CA LYS A 192 -2.67 7.87 2.64
C LYS A 192 -2.47 6.57 3.42
N LEU A 193 -2.63 5.42 2.76
CA LEU A 193 -2.37 4.10 3.35
C LEU A 193 -0.89 3.93 3.69
N ASP A 194 0.01 4.30 2.78
CA ASP A 194 1.46 4.24 2.99
C ASP A 194 1.89 5.07 4.19
N ALA A 195 1.49 6.35 4.26
CA ALA A 195 1.81 7.22 5.40
C ALA A 195 1.33 6.66 6.74
N PHE A 196 0.11 6.09 6.76
CA PHE A 196 -0.43 5.43 7.94
C PHE A 196 0.41 4.21 8.34
N HIS A 197 0.65 3.28 7.41
CA HIS A 197 1.35 2.02 7.69
C HIS A 197 2.86 2.21 7.93
N PHE A 198 3.49 3.19 7.31
CA PHE A 198 4.92 3.49 7.48
C PHE A 198 5.25 3.88 8.93
N SER A 199 4.36 4.63 9.58
CA SER A 199 4.51 4.96 11.01
C SER A 199 4.50 3.73 11.92
N ILE A 200 3.74 2.69 11.54
CA ILE A 200 3.66 1.42 12.27
C ILE A 200 4.89 0.56 11.95
N PHE A 201 5.29 0.50 10.69
CA PHE A 201 6.44 -0.27 10.21
C PHE A 201 7.76 0.18 10.84
N THR A 202 7.96 1.50 11.01
CA THR A 202 9.17 2.07 11.59
C THR A 202 9.21 2.01 13.12
N ALA A 203 8.09 1.68 13.76
CA ALA A 203 8.00 1.55 15.21
C ALA A 203 8.51 0.19 15.72
N ALA A 204 8.64 0.06 17.05
CA ALA A 204 9.01 -1.21 17.67
C ALA A 204 7.97 -2.30 17.37
N ARG A 205 8.45 -3.40 16.77
CA ARG A 205 7.64 -4.54 16.30
C ARG A 205 6.96 -5.25 17.48
N PRO A 206 5.62 -5.41 17.47
CA PRO A 206 4.89 -6.23 18.42
C PRO A 206 5.28 -7.72 18.32
N ALA A 207 5.20 -8.45 19.43
CA ALA A 207 5.50 -9.89 19.45
C ALA A 207 4.32 -10.74 18.95
N THR A 208 3.10 -10.24 19.10
CA THR A 208 1.87 -10.97 18.72
C THR A 208 0.92 -10.12 17.89
N LEU A 209 0.02 -10.79 17.17
CA LEU A 209 -1.07 -10.13 16.44
C LEU A 209 -1.99 -9.34 17.40
N GLU A 210 -2.24 -9.88 18.60
CA GLU A 210 -3.09 -9.21 19.57
C GLU A 210 -2.44 -7.93 20.10
N GLU A 211 -1.14 -7.95 20.40
CA GLU A 211 -0.39 -6.73 20.74
C GLU A 211 -0.42 -5.71 19.59
N MET A 212 -0.26 -6.16 18.35
CA MET A 212 -0.34 -5.28 17.18
C MET A 212 -1.72 -4.63 17.05
N ARG A 213 -2.79 -5.42 17.24
CA ARG A 213 -4.18 -4.95 17.20
C ARG A 213 -4.45 -3.94 18.31
N GLN A 214 -4.13 -4.28 19.56
CA GLN A 214 -4.37 -3.39 20.70
C GLN A 214 -3.59 -2.07 20.57
N LYS A 215 -2.35 -2.13 20.10
CA LYS A 215 -1.47 -0.95 20.03
C LYS A 215 -1.78 -0.04 18.85
N TYR A 216 -2.07 -0.59 17.68
CA TYR A 216 -2.16 0.19 16.43
C TYR A 216 -3.54 0.16 15.77
N PHE A 217 -4.41 -0.79 16.15
CA PHE A 217 -5.73 -1.00 15.54
C PHE A 217 -6.84 -1.30 16.58
N PRO A 218 -6.99 -0.50 17.65
CA PRO A 218 -7.92 -0.81 18.74
C PRO A 218 -9.39 -0.90 18.27
N GLN A 219 -9.74 -0.24 17.18
CA GLN A 219 -11.05 -0.28 16.55
C GLN A 219 -11.35 -1.59 15.80
N VAL A 220 -10.33 -2.39 15.47
CA VAL A 220 -10.51 -3.65 14.76
C VAL A 220 -10.92 -4.72 15.76
N GLN A 221 -12.15 -5.21 15.64
CA GLN A 221 -12.69 -6.29 16.47
C GLN A 221 -12.25 -7.66 15.96
N SER A 222 -12.11 -8.63 16.86
CA SER A 222 -11.89 -10.02 16.48
C SER A 222 -13.10 -10.55 15.72
N TRP A 223 -12.86 -11.25 14.62
CA TRP A 223 -13.93 -11.88 13.87
C TRP A 223 -14.57 -12.99 14.71
N THR A 224 -15.90 -12.93 14.86
CA THR A 224 -16.71 -13.99 15.44
C THR A 224 -17.42 -14.76 14.32
N PRO A 225 -17.21 -16.09 14.23
CA PRO A 225 -17.91 -16.88 13.24
C PRO A 225 -19.43 -16.79 13.43
N PRO A 226 -20.23 -16.72 12.34
CA PRO A 226 -21.66 -16.91 12.46
C PRO A 226 -21.99 -18.29 13.05
N ALA A 227 -23.09 -18.38 13.79
CA ALA A 227 -23.51 -19.63 14.43
C ALA A 227 -23.59 -20.78 13.41
N GLY A 228 -22.89 -21.89 13.68
CA GLY A 228 -22.83 -23.06 12.80
C GLY A 228 -21.66 -23.11 11.81
N ALA A 229 -20.80 -22.09 11.73
CA ALA A 229 -19.62 -22.08 10.87
C ALA A 229 -18.37 -22.76 11.49
N GLY A 230 -18.44 -23.16 12.76
CA GLY A 230 -17.35 -23.85 13.45
C GLY A 230 -17.39 -25.36 13.23
N GLY A 231 -16.43 -25.90 12.48
CA GLY A 231 -16.12 -27.33 12.52
C GLY A 231 -15.65 -27.76 13.93
N PRO A 232 -15.74 -29.06 14.28
CA PRO A 232 -15.40 -29.54 15.62
C PRO A 232 -13.89 -29.36 15.85
N GLY A 233 -13.50 -28.32 16.60
CA GLY A 233 -12.08 -28.03 16.86
C GLY A 233 -11.76 -26.64 17.44
N ALA A 234 -12.72 -25.72 17.51
CA ALA A 234 -12.51 -24.39 18.11
C ALA A 234 -12.54 -24.40 19.67
N GLY A 235 -12.00 -25.44 20.29
CA GLY A 235 -11.73 -25.48 21.73
C GLY A 235 -10.30 -24.99 21.96
N GLY A 236 -10.14 -23.88 22.70
CA GLY A 236 -8.82 -23.39 23.12
C GLY A 236 -7.99 -24.46 23.86
N PRO A 237 -6.67 -24.26 24.03
CA PRO A 237 -5.82 -25.25 24.68
C PRO A 237 -6.32 -25.52 26.11
N PRO A 238 -6.31 -26.79 26.56
CA PRO A 238 -6.79 -27.14 27.89
C PRO A 238 -5.97 -26.43 28.98
N PRO A 239 -6.59 -26.08 30.13
CA PRO A 239 -5.91 -25.37 31.20
C PRO A 239 -4.79 -26.23 31.81
N GLY A 240 -3.73 -25.54 32.23
CA GLY A 240 -2.42 -26.09 32.57
C GLY A 240 -2.42 -27.36 33.42
N VAL A 241 -1.68 -28.36 32.92
CA VAL A 241 -1.17 -29.43 33.77
C VAL A 241 0.00 -28.83 34.56
N GLY A 242 -0.23 -28.60 35.86
CA GLY A 242 0.79 -28.16 36.80
C GLY A 242 1.97 -29.14 36.80
N GLY A 243 3.14 -28.64 36.41
CA GLY A 243 4.39 -29.38 36.52
C GLY A 243 4.77 -29.57 37.99
N ALA A 244 4.78 -30.83 38.43
CA ALA A 244 5.41 -31.24 39.67
C ALA A 244 6.93 -30.94 39.64
N PRO A 245 7.55 -30.63 40.79
CA PRO A 245 8.97 -30.28 40.83
C PRO A 245 9.84 -31.52 40.61
N ALA A 246 10.69 -31.47 39.59
CA ALA A 246 11.74 -32.47 39.40
C ALA A 246 12.79 -32.33 40.51
N SER A 247 12.94 -33.41 41.26
CA SER A 247 13.96 -33.59 42.29
C SER A 247 15.34 -33.76 41.66
N ARG A 248 16.36 -33.25 42.36
CA ARG A 248 17.80 -33.41 42.09
C ARG A 248 18.20 -34.84 41.72
N LYS A 249 19.13 -34.98 40.79
CA LYS A 249 20.50 -35.49 41.04
C LYS A 249 21.45 -34.93 39.99
#